data_AF-A0A0D1EM94-F1
#
_entry.id   AF-A0A0D1EM94-F1
#
_cell.length_a   1.000
_cell.length_b   1.000
_cell.length_c   1.000
_cell.angle_alpha   90.00
_cell.angle_beta   90.00
_cell.angle_gamma   90.00
#
_symmetry.space_group_name_H-M   'P 1'
#
loop_
_entity.id
_entity.type
_entity.pdbx_description
1 polymer ?
#
loop_
_entity_poly.entity_id
_entity_poly.type
_entity_poly.pdbx_seq_one_letter_code
_entity_poly.pdbx_strand_id
1 'polypeptide(L)'
;MAEERVLRDLVDPAVTDTDELLRRLAAENPQSNAFPGDQVRQGKAMLMSWRSQLQGAICGKDRIASHPAVAGTDNVNDMVALAALVAAEVPTVIGSGINKMLIAALVVRIGIRKFCDGYDPIDP
;
A
#
# COMPACT_ATOMS: atom_id res chain seq x y z
N MET A 1 4.86 10.84 17.28
CA MET A 1 6.28 10.74 16.86
C MET A 1 6.56 9.56 15.93
N ALA A 2 5.84 8.43 16.01
CA ALA A 2 6.01 7.33 15.04
C ALA A 2 5.46 7.66 13.63
N GLU A 3 4.28 8.29 13.56
CA GLU A 3 3.61 8.70 12.30
C GLU A 3 4.50 9.56 11.39
N GLU A 4 5.11 10.59 11.96
CA GLU A 4 5.92 11.57 11.23
C GLU A 4 7.22 10.97 10.67
N ARG A 5 7.79 9.99 11.38
CA ARG A 5 8.99 9.27 10.94
C ARG A 5 8.69 8.31 9.79
N VAL A 6 7.56 7.59 9.85
CA VAL A 6 7.17 6.67 8.79
C VAL A 6 6.80 7.43 7.51
N LEU A 7 6.11 8.56 7.63
CA LEU A 7 5.86 9.46 6.49
C LEU A 7 7.16 9.91 5.83
N ARG A 8 8.19 10.25 6.62
CA ARG A 8 9.49 10.66 6.09
C ARG A 8 10.25 9.52 5.41
N ASP A 9 10.21 8.32 5.98
CA ASP A 9 10.85 7.12 5.42
C ASP A 9 10.13 6.60 4.15
N LEU A 10 8.81 6.82 4.04
CA LEU A 10 8.02 6.53 2.85
C LEU A 10 8.29 7.49 1.69
N VAL A 11 8.77 8.70 2.00
CA VAL A 11 9.11 9.74 1.01
C VAL A 11 10.52 9.53 0.45
N ASP A 12 11.35 8.69 1.08
CA ASP A 12 12.68 8.35 0.57
C ASP A 12 12.63 7.08 -0.33
N PRO A 13 12.66 7.23 -1.66
CA PRO A 13 12.60 6.13 -2.63
C PRO A 13 13.82 5.21 -2.58
N ALA A 14 14.95 5.70 -2.06
CA ALA A 14 16.20 4.95 -1.99
C ALA A 14 16.19 3.94 -0.83
N VAL A 15 15.21 4.07 0.10
CA VAL A 15 15.22 3.36 1.37
C VAL A 15 14.11 2.31 1.49
N THR A 16 12.96 2.46 0.82
CA THR A 16 11.78 1.63 1.12
C THR A 16 11.70 0.34 0.31
N ASP A 17 12.48 -0.66 0.71
CA ASP A 17 12.33 -2.05 0.24
C ASP A 17 10.93 -2.61 0.52
N THR A 18 10.42 -3.46 -0.38
CA THR A 18 9.08 -4.09 -0.25
C THR A 18 8.99 -4.90 1.04
N ASP A 19 10.07 -5.59 1.42
CA ASP A 19 10.10 -6.39 2.65
C ASP A 19 10.01 -5.50 3.89
N GLU A 20 10.66 -4.33 3.88
CA GLU A 20 10.57 -3.36 4.98
C GLU A 20 9.15 -2.81 5.14
N LEU A 21 8.48 -2.50 4.03
CA LEU A 21 7.07 -2.08 4.05
C LEU A 21 6.15 -3.18 4.61
N LEU A 22 6.39 -4.44 4.25
CA LEU A 22 5.63 -5.59 4.78
C LEU A 22 5.90 -5.80 6.28
N ARG A 23 7.15 -5.65 6.74
CA ARG A 23 7.47 -5.72 8.17
C ARG A 23 6.77 -4.62 8.96
N ARG A 24 6.79 -3.38 8.45
CA ARG A 24 6.10 -2.24 9.07
C ARG A 24 4.59 -2.47 9.14
N LEU A 25 3.99 -3.01 8.06
CA LEU A 25 2.59 -3.37 8.04
C LEU A 25 2.23 -4.40 9.12
N ALA A 26 3.10 -5.41 9.33
CA ALA A 26 2.92 -6.41 10.38
C ALA A 26 3.11 -5.85 11.80
N ALA A 27 4.09 -4.97 11.99
CA ALA A 27 4.40 -4.37 13.30
C ALA A 27 3.24 -3.53 13.87
N GLU A 28 2.43 -2.94 13.01
CA GLU A 28 1.27 -2.11 13.40
C GLU A 28 0.06 -2.92 13.89
N ASN A 29 0.10 -4.26 13.81
CA ASN A 29 -0.97 -5.12 14.31
C ASN A 29 -0.45 -6.17 15.32
N PRO A 30 0.06 -5.72 16.48
CA PRO A 30 0.78 -6.57 17.44
C PRO A 30 -0.10 -7.62 18.13
N GLN A 31 -1.42 -7.57 17.95
CA GLN A 31 -2.36 -8.55 18.53
C GLN A 31 -2.46 -9.84 17.72
N SER A 32 -1.87 -9.90 16.52
CA SER A 32 -1.84 -11.09 15.69
C SER A 32 -0.80 -12.11 16.19
N ASN A 33 -1.00 -12.61 17.41
CA ASN A 33 -0.23 -13.72 18.01
C ASN A 33 -0.48 -15.06 17.28
N ALA A 34 -1.41 -15.09 16.32
CA ALA A 34 -1.85 -16.26 15.58
C ALA A 34 -0.84 -16.77 14.53
N PHE A 35 0.22 -16.01 14.22
CA PHE A 35 1.18 -16.39 13.19
C PHE A 35 2.61 -16.41 13.76
N PRO A 36 3.10 -17.53 14.30
CA PRO A 36 4.52 -17.66 14.67
C PRO A 36 5.39 -17.55 13.40
N GLY A 37 6.25 -16.53 13.34
CA GLY A 37 7.31 -16.41 12.34
C GLY A 37 7.11 -15.35 11.25
N ASP A 38 8.25 -14.79 10.82
CA ASP A 38 8.51 -13.84 9.73
C ASP A 38 7.48 -12.71 9.54
N GLN A 39 7.86 -11.50 10.00
CA GLN A 39 7.08 -10.27 9.83
C GLN A 39 6.76 -9.95 8.36
N VAL A 40 7.63 -10.31 7.41
CA VAL A 40 7.36 -10.11 5.98
C VAL A 40 6.16 -10.97 5.55
N ARG A 41 6.15 -12.24 5.98
CA ARG A 41 5.05 -13.17 5.69
C ARG A 41 3.74 -12.72 6.34
N GLN A 42 3.78 -12.18 7.55
CA GLN A 42 2.62 -11.60 8.23
C GLN A 42 2.08 -10.39 7.48
N GLY A 43 2.95 -9.44 7.11
CA GLY A 43 2.56 -8.27 6.32
C GLY A 43 1.94 -8.66 4.98
N LYS A 44 2.48 -9.70 4.33
CA LYS A 44 1.93 -10.24 3.09
C LYS A 44 0.54 -10.84 3.30
N ALA A 45 0.34 -11.61 4.38
CA ALA A 45 -0.97 -12.16 4.72
C ALA A 45 -2.00 -11.07 4.99
N MET A 46 -1.62 -10.00 5.70
CA MET A 46 -2.48 -8.82 5.93
C MET A 46 -2.82 -8.09 4.64
N LEU A 47 -1.85 -7.86 3.75
CA LEU A 47 -2.13 -7.26 2.44
C LEU A 47 -3.10 -8.11 1.62
N MET A 48 -2.96 -9.44 1.65
CA MET A 48 -3.84 -10.35 0.92
C MET A 48 -5.26 -10.39 1.49
N SER A 49 -5.44 -10.29 2.81
CA SER A 49 -6.77 -10.25 3.41
C SER A 49 -7.53 -8.96 3.08
N TRP A 50 -6.83 -7.85 2.89
CA TRP A 50 -7.42 -6.57 2.46
C TRP A 50 -7.51 -6.39 0.95
N ARG A 51 -6.90 -7.28 0.16
CA ARG A 51 -6.75 -7.12 -1.28
C ARG A 51 -8.08 -6.82 -1.98
N SER A 52 -9.14 -7.56 -1.69
CA SER A 52 -10.45 -7.34 -2.33
C SER A 52 -11.03 -5.95 -2.04
N GLN A 53 -10.95 -5.51 -0.78
CA GLN A 53 -11.41 -4.19 -0.34
C GLN A 53 -10.61 -3.06 -0.99
N LEU A 54 -9.30 -3.27 -1.13
CA LEU A 54 -8.37 -2.33 -1.73
C LEU A 54 -8.53 -2.25 -3.26
N GLN A 55 -8.76 -3.38 -3.93
CA GLN A 55 -8.92 -3.43 -5.39
C GLN A 55 -10.11 -2.56 -5.84
N GLY A 56 -11.27 -2.66 -5.20
CA GLY A 56 -12.41 -1.79 -5.52
C GLY A 56 -12.11 -0.30 -5.31
N ALA A 57 -11.43 0.02 -4.21
CA ALA A 57 -11.09 1.41 -3.88
C ALA A 57 -10.05 2.03 -4.83
N ILE A 58 -9.15 1.21 -5.39
CA ILE A 58 -7.98 1.67 -6.15
C ILE A 58 -8.21 1.53 -7.67
N CYS A 59 -8.67 0.36 -8.11
CA CYS A 59 -8.69 -0.02 -9.52
C CYS A 59 -9.83 0.65 -10.32
N GLY A 60 -10.91 1.06 -9.65
CA GLY A 60 -12.02 1.78 -10.28
C GLY A 60 -11.86 3.31 -10.30
N LYS A 61 -10.69 3.86 -9.94
CA LYS A 61 -10.49 5.30 -9.80
C LYS A 61 -9.66 5.88 -10.95
N ASP A 62 -10.31 6.69 -11.79
CA ASP A 62 -9.66 7.36 -12.92
C ASP A 62 -8.44 8.18 -12.51
N ARG A 63 -8.51 8.90 -11.37
CA ARG A 63 -7.39 9.71 -10.86
C ARG A 63 -6.12 8.92 -10.55
N ILE A 64 -6.24 7.64 -10.20
CA ILE A 64 -5.10 6.75 -9.97
C ILE A 64 -4.62 6.23 -11.32
N ALA A 65 -5.54 5.75 -12.15
CA ALA A 65 -5.23 5.17 -13.46
C ALA A 65 -4.56 6.17 -14.42
N SER A 66 -4.93 7.46 -14.35
CA SER A 66 -4.36 8.52 -15.17
C SER A 66 -3.08 9.14 -14.60
N HIS A 67 -2.62 8.70 -13.42
CA HIS A 67 -1.45 9.30 -12.79
C HIS A 67 -0.17 8.95 -13.57
N PRO A 68 0.74 9.91 -13.84
CA PRO A 68 1.96 9.67 -14.60
C PRO A 68 2.77 8.46 -14.12
N ALA A 69 2.92 8.28 -12.80
CA ALA A 69 3.60 7.14 -12.16
C ALA A 69 3.08 5.76 -12.56
N VAL A 70 1.80 5.63 -12.92
CA VAL A 70 1.25 4.35 -13.39
C VAL A 70 1.75 3.99 -14.80
N ALA A 71 2.12 5.00 -15.60
CA ALA A 71 2.67 4.82 -16.93
C ALA A 71 4.18 4.51 -16.94
N GLY A 72 4.80 4.35 -15.77
CA GLY A 72 6.22 3.96 -15.65
C GLY A 72 7.20 5.12 -15.64
N THR A 73 6.83 6.28 -15.09
CA THR A 73 7.83 7.31 -14.75
C THR A 73 8.64 6.85 -13.53
N ASP A 74 9.97 6.93 -13.66
CA ASP A 74 10.91 6.68 -12.57
C ASP A 74 11.06 7.90 -11.63
N ASN A 75 10.23 8.94 -11.84
CA ASN A 75 10.23 10.11 -10.97
C ASN A 75 9.64 9.75 -9.60
N VAL A 76 10.51 9.81 -8.60
CA VAL A 76 10.24 9.63 -7.18
C VAL A 76 9.04 10.44 -6.71
N ASN A 77 8.96 11.72 -7.09
CA ASN A 77 7.89 12.60 -6.66
C ASN A 77 6.53 12.14 -7.19
N ASP A 78 6.51 11.61 -8.42
CA ASP A 78 5.29 11.05 -9.01
C ASP A 78 4.89 9.74 -8.30
N MET A 79 5.86 8.90 -7.90
CA MET A 79 5.57 7.69 -7.12
C MET A 79 5.02 8.00 -5.73
N VAL A 80 5.58 9.00 -5.05
CA VAL A 80 5.10 9.47 -3.74
C VAL A 80 3.70 10.08 -3.87
N ALA A 81 3.47 10.90 -4.89
CA ALA A 81 2.14 11.47 -5.17
C ALA A 81 1.12 10.37 -5.46
N LEU A 82 1.49 9.35 -6.23
CA LEU A 82 0.64 8.20 -6.49
C LEU A 82 0.34 7.40 -5.22
N ALA A 83 1.34 7.16 -4.36
CA ALA A 83 1.12 6.50 -3.08
C ALA A 83 0.19 7.33 -2.18
N ALA A 84 0.36 8.65 -2.10
CA ALA A 84 -0.54 9.52 -1.35
C ALA A 84 -1.98 9.47 -1.90
N LEU A 85 -2.16 9.45 -3.22
CA LEU A 85 -3.46 9.31 -3.86
C LEU A 85 -4.10 7.96 -3.54
N VAL A 86 -3.36 6.86 -3.65
CA VAL A 86 -3.85 5.52 -3.29
C VAL A 86 -4.22 5.46 -1.80
N ALA A 87 -3.41 6.06 -0.92
CA ALA A 87 -3.68 6.11 0.52
C ALA A 87 -4.96 6.89 0.86
N ALA A 88 -5.27 7.93 0.09
CA ALA A 88 -6.52 8.68 0.23
C ALA A 88 -7.75 7.82 -0.13
N GLU A 89 -7.59 6.85 -1.04
CA GLU A 89 -8.66 5.92 -1.42
C GLU A 89 -8.81 4.74 -0.49
N VAL A 90 -7.75 4.37 0.23
CA VAL A 90 -7.77 3.20 1.12
C VAL A 90 -8.73 3.46 2.29
N PRO A 91 -9.81 2.65 2.44
CA PRO A 91 -10.76 2.81 3.53
C PRO A 91 -10.04 2.64 4.88
N THR A 92 -10.58 3.31 5.91
CA THR A 92 -10.06 3.37 7.29
C THR A 92 -10.05 2.03 8.04
N VAL A 93 -10.11 0.89 7.34
CA VAL A 93 -10.10 -0.49 7.87
C VAL A 93 -8.88 -0.76 8.79
N ILE A 94 -7.95 0.18 8.90
CA ILE A 94 -6.69 0.08 9.59
C ILE A 94 -6.49 1.38 10.37
N GLY A 95 -6.56 1.32 11.69
CA GLY A 95 -6.82 2.46 12.58
C GLY A 95 -5.76 3.57 12.67
N SER A 96 -4.85 3.73 11.71
CA SER A 96 -3.92 4.86 11.65
C SER A 96 -3.69 5.35 10.22
N GLY A 97 -3.36 6.64 10.05
CA GLY A 97 -2.98 7.21 8.76
C GLY A 97 -1.72 6.56 8.18
N ILE A 98 -0.83 6.03 9.03
CA ILE A 98 0.37 5.28 8.61
C ILE A 98 -0.01 4.08 7.75
N ASN A 99 -0.99 3.30 8.20
CA ASN A 99 -1.31 2.03 7.55
C ASN A 99 -1.80 2.21 6.11
N LYS A 100 -2.54 3.28 5.86
CA LYS A 100 -2.98 3.65 4.50
C LYS A 100 -1.80 3.98 3.59
N MET A 101 -0.84 4.73 4.10
CA MET A 101 0.36 5.12 3.36
C MET A 101 1.28 3.92 3.09
N LEU A 102 1.46 3.01 4.05
CA LEU A 102 2.24 1.77 3.86
C LEU A 102 1.61 0.87 2.77
N ILE A 103 0.29 0.69 2.81
CA ILE A 103 -0.42 -0.09 1.78
C ILE A 103 -0.30 0.55 0.42
N ALA A 104 -0.45 1.87 0.36
CA ALA A 104 -0.33 2.57 -0.90
C ALA A 104 1.07 2.44 -1.50
N ALA A 105 2.11 2.63 -0.70
CA ALA A 105 3.49 2.41 -1.12
C ALA A 105 3.71 0.97 -1.63
N LEU A 106 3.15 -0.03 -0.93
CA LEU A 106 3.19 -1.43 -1.36
C LEU A 106 2.50 -1.66 -2.70
N VAL A 107 1.29 -1.12 -2.88
CA VAL A 107 0.52 -1.25 -4.13
C VAL A 107 1.27 -0.59 -5.30
N VAL A 108 1.85 0.59 -5.10
CA VAL A 108 2.68 1.27 -6.10
C VAL A 108 3.92 0.44 -6.44
N ARG A 109 4.61 -0.14 -5.45
CA ARG A 109 5.83 -0.92 -5.65
C ARG A 109 5.59 -2.28 -6.29
N ILE A 110 4.47 -2.94 -5.99
CA ILE A 110 4.01 -4.14 -6.70
C ILE A 110 3.58 -3.79 -8.14
N GLY A 111 3.13 -2.55 -8.34
CA GLY A 111 2.64 -2.02 -9.59
C GLY A 111 1.12 -2.14 -9.68
N ILE A 112 0.43 -1.01 -9.87
CA ILE A 112 -1.05 -0.92 -9.88
C ILE A 112 -1.65 -1.86 -10.92
N ARG A 113 -1.04 -1.98 -12.11
CA ARG A 113 -1.53 -2.90 -13.16
C ARG A 113 -1.57 -4.36 -12.70
N LYS A 114 -0.54 -4.82 -11.99
CA LYS A 114 -0.49 -6.18 -11.44
C LYS A 114 -1.42 -6.33 -10.23
N PHE A 115 -1.55 -5.27 -9.43
CA PHE A 115 -2.46 -5.25 -8.30
C PHE A 115 -3.93 -5.36 -8.75
N CYS A 116 -4.29 -4.68 -9.83
CA CYS A 116 -5.63 -4.67 -10.43
C CYS A 116 -5.88 -5.80 -11.44
N ASP A 117 -4.89 -6.68 -11.66
CA ASP A 117 -5.07 -7.82 -12.55
C ASP A 117 -6.19 -8.74 -12.02
N GLY A 118 -7.16 -9.04 -12.88
CA GLY A 118 -8.38 -9.77 -12.53
C GLY A 118 -9.46 -9.00 -11.74
N TYR A 119 -9.35 -7.66 -11.63
CA TYR A 119 -10.43 -6.83 -11.08
C TYR A 119 -11.56 -6.68 -12.11
N ASP A 120 -12.75 -7.20 -11.79
CA ASP A 120 -13.98 -6.97 -12.54
C ASP A 120 -14.88 -5.99 -11.76
N PRO A 121 -15.19 -4.79 -12.29
CA PRO A 121 -16.02 -3.81 -11.60
C PRO A 121 -17.48 -4.23 -11.40
N ILE A 122 -17.89 -5.41 -11.92
CA ILE A 122 -19.29 -5.87 -11.91
C ILE A 122 -19.69 -6.62 -10.62
N ASP A 123 -18.77 -6.99 -9.72
CA ASP A 123 -19.11 -7.66 -8.45
C ASP A 123 -18.65 -6.84 -7.22
N PRO A 124 -19.56 -6.09 -6.55
CA PRO A 124 -19.27 -5.32 -5.34
C PRO A 124 -19.07 -6.16 -4.08
#